data_AF-A0A9P4MY92-F1
#
_entry.id   AF-A0A9P4MY92-F1
#
_cell.length_a   1.000
_cell.length_b   1.000
_cell.length_c   1.000
_cell.angle_alpha   90.00
_cell.angle_beta   90.00
_cell.angle_gamma   90.00
#
_symmetry.space_group_name_H-M   'P 1'
#
loop_
_entity.id
_entity.type
_entity.pdbx_description
1 polymer ?
#
loop_
_entity_poly.entity_id
_entity_poly.type
_entity_poly.pdbx_seq_one_letter_code
_entity_poly.pdbx_strand_id
1 'polypeptide(L)'
;MKYYLQLALATAWSLTAFGSVHRRGNSSGCDRACLESLLSDYLIALTSHDASLLPTTPDVKYAENDVLLPLGTGEWKVASSLGKYRHIISDPVSRQVAAITTLQENGKPVIYIVRLATNPEGEITEIQTHITRDSGGAALYENMTTPEPAWLETIPPEYRIPRAKLIAQTDKYYTGMERNNPKGNYSFFDPDCNRLEDGLQTTNQRTGDPYGHSNDTSFASLGCEAQFQTGFLGFVTKIRDRRYDVVDEERQAVLAFTTFDHNGTVRELPSVNGTSSPIPPYFDVPRTLAAAEAFRLRGEKLWRIEMTLTEVPYGARSPFVEAENFSGAGTNLTVATSCGRTCLEGVVDKVLASMLHNDTTNLPLARGVRYSENGQFIAIGDGLWETLDSFAIPDTDIYAARFADPETGTVAYWGSTLEETTLGVLALRIKVDRGQITEIEANSVRAEFTGPRGGTQTLMRPPLPVEWNGTSLGRLDAVFKQNSSENGTSISPALLNAYFDGLEHHSSAAVPFAASCSRRDNGLRLNVTCAAQMDGHGTTSNGLLSQTSAVRNRRILIADERKGVVLAVAMVDYSTTSANGTLPANQTVPSSYMVQQLIKVENWSILRVESMIKWMPFGYASVWSGT
;
A
#
# COMPACT_ATOMS: atom_id res chain seq x y z
N MET A 1 6.21 95.02 4.62
CA MET A 1 5.38 96.01 5.33
C MET A 1 4.51 95.27 6.35
N LYS A 2 4.88 95.37 7.64
CA LYS A 2 4.19 94.95 8.87
C LYS A 2 3.89 93.44 9.07
N TYR A 3 4.03 92.79 10.24
CA TYR A 3 4.76 92.92 11.53
C TYR A 3 4.52 91.55 12.25
N TYR A 4 5.58 90.94 12.84
CA TYR A 4 5.73 90.09 14.06
C TYR A 4 4.51 89.32 14.67
N LEU A 5 4.60 88.13 15.30
CA LEU A 5 5.52 87.65 16.35
C LEU A 5 5.31 86.11 16.61
N GLN A 6 6.33 85.47 17.21
CA GLN A 6 6.54 84.05 17.54
C GLN A 6 5.57 83.43 18.58
N LEU A 7 5.44 82.09 18.60
CA LEU A 7 5.88 81.25 19.74
C LEU A 7 5.97 79.75 19.37
N ALA A 8 6.93 79.06 20.01
CA ALA A 8 7.35 77.69 19.77
C ALA A 8 6.53 76.62 20.53
N LEU A 9 6.57 75.37 20.06
CA LEU A 9 6.67 74.16 20.89
C LEU A 9 7.03 72.95 20.04
N ALA A 10 8.16 72.32 20.38
CA ALA A 10 8.59 71.02 19.88
C ALA A 10 8.07 69.93 20.82
N THR A 11 7.50 68.85 20.28
CA THR A 11 7.41 67.55 20.97
C THR A 11 7.37 66.43 19.94
N ALA A 12 8.38 65.57 20.02
CA ALA A 12 8.45 64.27 19.34
C ALA A 12 7.35 63.35 19.88
N TRP A 13 6.62 62.69 18.97
CA TRP A 13 5.73 61.57 19.30
C TRP A 13 6.29 60.31 18.66
N SER A 14 6.84 59.45 19.51
CA SER A 14 7.17 58.07 19.20
C SER A 14 5.88 57.30 18.89
N LEU A 15 5.69 56.84 17.65
CA LEU A 15 4.66 55.84 17.36
C LEU A 15 5.15 54.46 17.80
N THR A 16 4.72 54.03 18.99
CA THR A 16 4.69 52.62 19.35
C THR A 16 3.58 51.94 18.53
N ALA A 17 3.96 51.18 17.52
CA ALA A 17 3.08 50.23 16.87
C ALA A 17 2.80 49.06 17.83
N PHE A 18 1.71 49.14 18.58
CA PHE A 18 1.16 47.96 19.24
C PHE A 18 0.65 47.02 18.14
N GLY A 19 1.36 45.91 17.93
CA GLY A 19 0.86 44.79 17.16
C GLY A 19 -0.41 44.27 17.82
N SER A 20 -1.53 44.41 17.13
CA SER A 20 -2.79 43.79 17.53
C SER A 20 -2.65 42.27 17.38
N VAL A 21 -2.25 41.60 18.46
CA VAL A 21 -2.48 40.16 18.62
C VAL A 21 -4.00 39.96 18.58
N HIS A 22 -4.53 39.44 17.47
CA HIS A 22 -5.91 38.97 17.42
C HIS A 22 -6.02 37.77 18.36
N ARG A 23 -6.44 38.04 19.59
CA ARG A 23 -7.00 37.04 20.48
C ARG A 23 -8.27 36.52 19.79
N ARG A 24 -8.21 35.31 19.21
CA ARG A 24 -9.40 34.60 18.73
C ARG A 24 -10.38 34.54 19.91
N GLY A 25 -11.54 35.16 19.73
CA GLY A 25 -12.62 35.18 20.72
C GLY A 25 -13.08 33.76 21.01
N ASN A 26 -13.34 33.49 22.28
CA ASN A 26 -13.80 32.19 22.77
C ASN A 26 -15.33 32.08 22.58
N SER A 27 -15.80 30.86 22.28
CA SER A 27 -17.19 30.34 22.33
C SER A 27 -18.08 30.27 21.07
N SER A 28 -17.56 29.79 19.95
CA SER A 28 -18.27 28.83 19.10
C SER A 28 -17.26 27.81 18.58
N GLY A 29 -17.60 26.53 18.51
CA GLY A 29 -16.69 25.50 17.96
C GLY A 29 -16.16 25.88 16.57
N CYS A 30 -15.08 25.24 16.12
CA CYS A 30 -14.48 25.49 14.81
C CYS A 30 -15.52 25.26 13.71
N ASP A 31 -15.99 26.35 13.10
CA ASP A 31 -16.97 26.34 12.00
C ASP A 31 -16.30 25.98 10.67
N ARG A 32 -17.06 26.00 9.56
CA ARG A 32 -16.53 25.71 8.23
C ARG A 32 -15.30 26.55 7.91
N ALA A 33 -15.37 27.87 8.09
CA ALA A 33 -14.28 28.77 7.71
C ALA A 33 -13.02 28.50 8.55
N CYS A 34 -13.19 28.22 9.84
CA CYS A 34 -12.11 27.81 10.72
C CYS A 34 -11.43 26.50 10.24
N LEU A 35 -12.23 25.49 9.89
CA LEU A 35 -11.74 24.20 9.39
C LEU A 35 -11.02 24.31 8.03
N GLU A 36 -11.58 25.08 7.09
CA GLU A 36 -10.98 25.31 5.78
C GLU A 36 -9.66 26.11 5.87
N SER A 37 -9.57 27.02 6.86
CA SER A 37 -8.30 27.70 7.19
C SER A 37 -7.26 26.72 7.72
N LEU A 38 -7.62 25.84 8.66
CA LEU A 38 -6.71 24.84 9.22
C LEU A 38 -6.16 23.90 8.15
N LEU A 39 -7.02 23.45 7.22
CA LEU A 39 -6.61 22.64 6.08
C LEU A 39 -5.62 23.40 5.17
N SER A 40 -5.83 24.70 4.97
CA SER A 40 -4.90 25.52 4.20
C SER A 40 -3.56 25.68 4.90
N ASP A 41 -3.55 25.88 6.21
CA ASP A 41 -2.35 25.93 7.04
C ASP A 41 -1.59 24.59 6.99
N TYR A 42 -2.30 23.46 7.04
CA TYR A 42 -1.73 22.12 6.85
C TYR A 42 -0.99 21.99 5.51
N LEU A 43 -1.62 22.36 4.40
CA LEU A 43 -1.01 22.24 3.07
C LEU A 43 0.22 23.16 2.93
N ILE A 44 0.20 24.34 3.54
CA ILE A 44 1.36 25.25 3.59
C ILE A 44 2.51 24.62 4.39
N ALA A 45 2.21 24.09 5.59
CA ALA A 45 3.17 23.42 6.44
C ALA A 45 3.80 22.20 5.73
N LEU A 46 2.98 21.41 5.04
CA LEU A 46 3.40 20.25 4.24
C LEU A 46 4.45 20.66 3.21
N THR A 47 4.17 21.66 2.37
CA THR A 47 5.13 22.12 1.35
C THR A 47 6.33 22.89 1.91
N SER A 48 6.24 23.36 3.15
CA SER A 48 7.35 24.00 3.86
C SER A 48 8.22 22.99 4.62
N HIS A 49 7.83 21.71 4.61
CA HIS A 49 8.47 20.61 5.35
C HIS A 49 8.55 20.86 6.86
N ASP A 50 7.61 21.65 7.41
CA ASP A 50 7.63 22.09 8.81
C ASP A 50 6.29 21.82 9.51
N ALA A 51 6.19 20.63 10.10
CA ALA A 51 5.01 20.22 10.87
C ALA A 51 4.84 21.01 12.18
N SER A 52 5.89 21.70 12.67
CA SER A 52 5.80 22.49 13.92
C SER A 52 4.93 23.74 13.77
N LEU A 53 4.57 24.11 12.54
CA LEU A 53 3.64 25.18 12.23
C LEU A 53 2.18 24.84 12.56
N LEU A 54 1.88 23.57 12.84
CA LEU A 54 0.51 23.10 13.07
C LEU A 54 0.20 22.91 14.55
N PRO A 55 -1.03 23.21 14.99
CA PRO A 55 -1.50 22.86 16.32
C PRO A 55 -1.84 21.37 16.35
N THR A 56 -0.89 20.51 16.72
CA THR A 56 -1.13 19.07 16.86
C THR A 56 -1.13 18.65 18.32
N THR A 57 -1.92 17.62 18.62
CA THR A 57 -1.79 16.90 19.90
C THR A 57 -0.47 16.13 19.98
N PRO A 58 0.07 15.85 21.18
CA PRO A 58 1.31 15.09 21.33
C PRO A 58 1.26 13.67 20.76
N ASP A 59 0.05 13.07 20.69
CA ASP A 59 -0.25 11.73 20.21
C ASP A 59 -0.94 11.73 18.83
N VAL A 60 -0.77 12.82 18.07
CA VAL A 60 -1.33 12.95 16.71
C VAL A 60 -1.01 11.72 15.85
N LYS A 61 -2.04 11.16 15.23
CA LYS A 61 -1.93 9.99 14.38
C LYS A 61 -1.79 10.40 12.92
N TYR A 62 -0.64 10.11 12.31
CA TYR A 62 -0.36 10.39 10.91
C TYR A 62 -0.26 9.08 10.10
N ALA A 63 -0.97 9.01 8.98
CA ALA A 63 -0.86 7.87 8.06
C ALA A 63 -0.83 8.31 6.59
N GLU A 64 -0.02 7.61 5.80
CA GLU A 64 0.03 7.69 4.33
C GLU A 64 -0.30 6.33 3.74
N ASN A 65 -1.30 6.24 2.85
CA ASN A 65 -1.70 5.00 2.17
C ASN A 65 -1.84 3.81 3.15
N ASP A 66 -2.55 4.07 4.25
CA ASP A 66 -2.80 3.14 5.37
C ASP A 66 -1.57 2.68 6.16
N VAL A 67 -0.42 3.34 6.01
CA VAL A 67 0.77 3.13 6.86
C VAL A 67 0.88 4.24 7.89
N LEU A 68 0.96 3.87 9.17
CA LEU A 68 1.29 4.82 10.24
C LEU A 68 2.73 5.27 10.15
N LEU A 69 2.94 6.58 10.21
CA LEU A 69 4.25 7.21 10.07
C LEU A 69 4.44 8.27 11.17
N PRO A 70 5.68 8.53 11.60
CA PRO A 70 5.98 9.74 12.37
C PRO A 70 5.65 10.99 11.54
N LEU A 71 4.98 11.97 12.15
CA LEU A 71 4.69 13.24 11.50
C LEU A 71 6.00 13.94 11.07
N GLY A 72 6.03 14.48 9.85
CA GLY A 72 7.23 15.06 9.26
C GLY A 72 8.11 14.08 8.48
N THR A 73 7.67 12.83 8.30
CA THR A 73 8.27 11.84 7.39
C THR A 73 7.40 11.63 6.13
N GLY A 74 7.85 10.80 5.19
CA GLY A 74 7.11 10.50 3.95
C GLY A 74 6.96 11.73 3.06
N GLU A 75 5.72 12.03 2.67
CA GLU A 75 5.34 13.15 1.80
C GLU A 75 5.86 14.50 2.33
N TRP A 76 5.97 14.67 3.66
CA TRP A 76 6.53 15.86 4.30
C TRP A 76 7.98 16.19 3.91
N LYS A 77 8.71 15.24 3.31
CA LYS A 77 10.09 15.44 2.84
C LYS A 77 10.17 15.76 1.35
N VAL A 78 9.09 15.58 0.60
CA VAL A 78 9.11 15.57 -0.87
C VAL A 78 8.07 16.47 -1.52
N ALA A 79 7.01 16.83 -0.81
CA ALA A 79 6.01 17.77 -1.28
C ALA A 79 6.68 19.12 -1.56
N SER A 80 6.66 19.56 -2.82
CA SER A 80 7.44 20.73 -3.27
C SER A 80 6.56 21.93 -3.60
N SER A 81 5.34 21.71 -4.08
CA SER A 81 4.37 22.77 -4.34
C SER A 81 2.96 22.20 -4.46
N LEU A 82 1.96 23.06 -4.22
CA LEU A 82 0.55 22.71 -4.41
C LEU A 82 0.17 22.89 -5.88
N GLY A 83 -0.71 22.02 -6.37
CA GLY A 83 -1.35 22.19 -7.67
C GLY A 83 -2.48 23.22 -7.64
N LYS A 84 -3.15 23.37 -8.77
CA LYS A 84 -4.28 24.30 -8.95
C LYS A 84 -5.58 23.72 -8.40
N TYR A 85 -5.81 22.42 -8.54
CA TYR A 85 -7.06 21.79 -8.14
C TYR A 85 -7.16 21.64 -6.63
N ARG A 86 -8.29 22.09 -6.05
CA ARG A 86 -8.62 21.89 -4.64
C ARG A 86 -10.12 21.82 -4.42
N HIS A 87 -10.59 20.67 -3.95
CA HIS A 87 -11.97 20.42 -3.55
C HIS A 87 -12.01 20.15 -2.05
N ILE A 88 -12.65 21.04 -1.28
CA ILE A 88 -12.73 20.96 0.18
C ILE A 88 -14.13 20.55 0.64
N ILE A 89 -14.19 19.60 1.58
CA ILE A 89 -15.39 19.13 2.26
C ILE A 89 -15.20 19.35 3.76
N SER A 90 -16.18 19.98 4.41
CA SER A 90 -16.04 20.44 5.79
C SER A 90 -17.20 19.93 6.65
N ASP A 91 -16.87 19.40 7.83
CA ASP A 91 -17.82 18.83 8.78
C ASP A 91 -17.62 19.43 10.17
N PRO A 92 -18.22 20.60 10.45
CA PRO A 92 -18.14 21.25 11.76
C PRO A 92 -18.75 20.40 12.90
N VAL A 93 -19.69 19.50 12.59
CA VAL A 93 -20.36 18.66 13.60
C VAL A 93 -19.38 17.63 14.16
N SER A 94 -18.60 16.99 13.29
CA SER A 94 -17.57 16.02 13.72
C SER A 94 -16.18 16.64 13.92
N ARG A 95 -16.03 17.95 13.64
CA ARG A 95 -14.78 18.73 13.67
C ARG A 95 -13.70 18.17 12.74
N GLN A 96 -14.11 17.88 11.51
CA GLN A 96 -13.25 17.31 10.49
C GLN A 96 -13.31 18.09 9.19
N VAL A 97 -12.22 18.03 8.44
CA VAL A 97 -12.11 18.65 7.13
C VAL A 97 -11.27 17.79 6.23
N ALA A 98 -11.58 17.77 4.94
CA ALA A 98 -10.78 17.06 3.97
C ALA A 98 -10.65 17.82 2.66
N ALA A 99 -9.60 17.51 1.91
CA ALA A 99 -9.36 18.01 0.57
C ALA A 99 -9.07 16.87 -0.39
N ILE A 100 -9.61 16.96 -1.60
CA ILE A 100 -9.02 16.34 -2.81
C ILE A 100 -8.23 17.44 -3.51
N THR A 101 -6.92 17.27 -3.63
CA THR A 101 -6.01 18.26 -4.22
C THR A 101 -4.94 17.56 -5.04
N THR A 102 -4.19 18.33 -5.80
CA THR A 102 -2.96 17.90 -6.48
C THR A 102 -1.75 18.55 -5.82
N LEU A 103 -0.59 17.89 -5.88
CA LEU A 103 0.69 18.44 -5.45
C LEU A 103 1.83 17.98 -6.37
N GLN A 104 2.99 18.62 -6.25
CA GLN A 104 4.23 18.18 -6.84
C GLN A 104 5.10 17.46 -5.81
N GLU A 105 5.36 16.18 -6.01
CA GLU A 105 6.25 15.32 -5.23
C GLU A 105 7.60 15.26 -5.98
N ASN A 106 8.63 15.99 -5.52
CA ASN A 106 9.92 16.09 -6.23
C ASN A 106 9.81 16.35 -7.75
N GLY A 107 8.89 17.25 -8.15
CA GLY A 107 8.62 17.58 -9.56
C GLY A 107 7.76 16.57 -10.32
N LYS A 108 7.15 15.60 -9.64
CA LYS A 108 6.13 14.70 -10.20
C LYS A 108 4.74 15.09 -9.68
N PRO A 109 3.74 15.27 -10.55
CA PRO A 109 2.39 15.55 -10.11
C PRO A 109 1.74 14.28 -9.53
N VAL A 110 1.10 14.41 -8.39
CA VAL A 110 0.32 13.35 -7.73
C VAL A 110 -1.04 13.89 -7.29
N ILE A 111 -2.00 12.99 -7.09
CA ILE A 111 -3.27 13.31 -6.45
C ILE A 111 -3.10 13.03 -4.95
N TYR A 112 -3.50 14.00 -4.14
CA TYR A 112 -3.34 13.98 -2.70
C TYR A 112 -4.68 14.27 -2.04
N ILE A 113 -5.21 13.27 -1.33
CA ILE A 113 -6.39 13.42 -0.51
C ILE A 113 -5.95 13.44 0.95
N VAL A 114 -6.37 14.43 1.71
CA VAL A 114 -6.08 14.54 3.14
C VAL A 114 -7.35 14.77 3.92
N ARG A 115 -7.47 14.10 5.07
CA ARG A 115 -8.49 14.34 6.10
C ARG A 115 -7.82 14.68 7.42
N LEU A 116 -8.28 15.77 8.03
CA LEU A 116 -7.85 16.24 9.34
C LEU A 116 -9.01 16.10 10.33
N ALA A 117 -8.74 15.55 11.51
CA ALA A 117 -9.66 15.55 12.64
C ALA A 117 -9.11 16.40 13.78
N THR A 118 -9.99 17.11 14.49
CA THR A 118 -9.60 17.98 15.60
C THR A 118 -10.33 17.66 16.91
N ASN A 119 -9.66 17.93 18.02
CA ASN A 119 -10.26 17.92 19.35
C ASN A 119 -11.16 19.18 19.55
N PRO A 120 -11.95 19.27 20.64
CA PRO A 120 -12.75 20.46 20.92
C PRO A 120 -11.95 21.78 20.97
N GLU A 121 -10.66 21.71 21.30
CA GLU A 121 -9.73 22.84 21.40
C GLU A 121 -9.20 23.31 20.03
N GLY A 122 -9.43 22.54 18.96
CA GLY A 122 -9.01 22.86 17.59
C GLY A 122 -7.61 22.34 17.24
N GLU A 123 -7.01 21.49 18.08
CA GLU A 123 -5.75 20.80 17.78
C GLU A 123 -6.01 19.56 16.94
N ILE A 124 -5.12 19.28 16.00
CA ILE A 124 -5.19 18.12 15.12
C ILE A 124 -4.85 16.84 15.92
N THR A 125 -5.76 15.87 15.88
CA THR A 125 -5.61 14.54 16.49
C THR A 125 -5.31 13.47 15.45
N GLU A 126 -5.82 13.62 14.23
CA GLU A 126 -5.64 12.65 13.16
C GLU A 126 -5.38 13.35 11.83
N ILE A 127 -4.41 12.81 11.08
CA ILE A 127 -4.05 13.19 9.72
C ILE A 127 -4.02 11.89 8.91
N GLN A 128 -5.02 11.71 8.06
CA GLN A 128 -5.07 10.60 7.12
C GLN A 128 -4.82 11.12 5.71
N THR A 129 -3.85 10.54 5.01
CA THR A 129 -3.57 10.89 3.62
C THR A 129 -3.71 9.66 2.72
N HIS A 130 -4.24 9.91 1.53
CA HIS A 130 -4.33 8.96 0.44
C HIS A 130 -3.67 9.60 -0.77
N ILE A 131 -2.57 9.02 -1.22
CA ILE A 131 -1.65 9.56 -2.22
C ILE A 131 -1.66 8.63 -3.42
N THR A 132 -2.31 9.07 -4.49
CA THR A 132 -2.37 8.36 -5.77
C THR A 132 -1.34 8.93 -6.73
N ARG A 133 -0.36 8.09 -7.08
CA ARG A 133 0.74 8.47 -7.98
C ARG A 133 0.42 8.18 -9.43
N ASP A 134 -0.64 8.84 -9.91
CA ASP A 134 -1.02 8.87 -11.31
C ASP A 134 -0.78 10.26 -11.90
N SER A 135 0.29 10.39 -12.68
CA SER A 135 0.59 11.66 -13.36
C SER A 135 -0.46 12.06 -14.41
N GLY A 136 -1.15 11.08 -15.01
CA GLY A 136 -2.21 11.32 -15.98
C GLY A 136 -3.44 11.90 -15.29
N GLY A 137 -3.90 11.23 -14.25
CA GLY A 137 -5.01 11.70 -13.42
C GLY A 137 -4.76 13.03 -12.73
N ALA A 138 -3.55 13.23 -12.17
CA ALA A 138 -3.16 14.52 -11.63
C ALA A 138 -3.23 15.65 -12.67
N ALA A 139 -2.83 15.38 -13.93
CA ALA A 139 -2.95 16.35 -15.01
C ALA A 139 -4.41 16.67 -15.38
N LEU A 140 -5.33 15.69 -15.29
CA LEU A 140 -6.76 15.91 -15.51
C LEU A 140 -7.35 16.85 -14.45
N TYR A 141 -7.01 16.63 -13.17
CA TYR A 141 -7.37 17.56 -12.08
C TYR A 141 -6.80 18.97 -12.31
N GLU A 142 -5.52 19.06 -12.65
CA GLU A 142 -4.88 20.35 -12.95
C GLU A 142 -5.53 21.11 -14.10
N ASN A 143 -6.08 20.39 -15.10
CA ASN A 143 -6.82 20.99 -16.20
C ASN A 143 -8.21 21.47 -15.78
N MET A 144 -8.87 20.80 -14.82
CA MET A 144 -10.13 21.27 -14.25
C MET A 144 -9.95 22.55 -13.43
N THR A 145 -8.81 22.70 -12.74
CA THR A 145 -8.43 23.82 -11.86
C THR A 145 -9.30 24.00 -10.61
N THR A 146 -10.61 23.81 -10.70
CA THR A 146 -11.56 23.89 -9.58
C THR A 146 -12.56 22.75 -9.70
N PRO A 147 -13.13 22.27 -8.58
CA PRO A 147 -14.25 21.32 -8.65
C PRO A 147 -15.45 21.93 -9.40
N GLU A 148 -16.32 21.06 -9.91
CA GLU A 148 -17.59 21.49 -10.52
C GLU A 148 -18.36 22.43 -9.57
N PRO A 149 -18.97 23.53 -10.07
CA PRO A 149 -19.73 24.46 -9.23
C PRO A 149 -20.81 23.79 -8.36
N ALA A 150 -21.34 22.66 -8.85
CA ALA A 150 -22.22 21.79 -8.09
C ALA A 150 -21.63 21.56 -6.70
N TRP A 151 -20.42 21.02 -6.56
CA TRP A 151 -19.78 20.71 -5.27
C TRP A 151 -19.76 21.85 -4.26
N LEU A 152 -19.73 23.11 -4.71
CA LEU A 152 -19.57 24.29 -3.87
C LEU A 152 -20.90 24.94 -3.47
N GLU A 153 -22.00 24.56 -4.12
CA GLU A 153 -23.32 25.11 -3.85
C GLU A 153 -23.82 24.70 -2.46
N THR A 154 -24.23 25.71 -1.69
CA THR A 154 -24.85 25.57 -0.36
C THR A 154 -26.34 25.29 -0.50
N ILE A 155 -26.82 24.27 0.20
CA ILE A 155 -28.24 23.90 0.23
C ILE A 155 -28.93 24.64 1.38
N PRO A 156 -30.12 25.25 1.19
CA PRO A 156 -30.87 25.86 2.29
C PRO A 156 -31.24 24.82 3.37
N PRO A 157 -31.24 25.17 4.67
CA PRO A 157 -31.45 24.22 5.77
C PRO A 157 -32.67 23.31 5.63
N GLU A 158 -33.78 23.82 5.10
CA GLU A 158 -35.04 23.10 4.90
C GLU A 158 -34.99 22.03 3.79
N TYR A 159 -33.99 22.09 2.91
CA TYR A 159 -33.77 21.11 1.83
C TYR A 159 -32.62 20.14 2.11
N ARG A 160 -31.88 20.33 3.22
CA ARG A 160 -30.81 19.43 3.63
C ARG A 160 -31.40 18.13 4.15
N ILE A 161 -30.94 16.99 3.64
CA ILE A 161 -31.22 15.70 4.27
C ILE A 161 -30.26 15.48 5.46
N PRO A 162 -30.71 14.81 6.54
CA PRO A 162 -29.90 14.63 7.74
C PRO A 162 -28.64 13.78 7.52
N ARG A 163 -27.58 14.02 8.30
CA ARG A 163 -26.32 13.24 8.31
C ARG A 163 -26.49 11.73 8.15
N ALA A 164 -27.33 11.10 8.99
CA ALA A 164 -27.53 9.64 8.96
C ALA A 164 -28.09 9.16 7.62
N LYS A 165 -28.91 10.00 6.96
CA LYS A 165 -29.48 9.72 5.66
C LYS A 165 -28.46 9.90 4.54
N LEU A 166 -27.59 10.92 4.60
CA LEU A 166 -26.46 11.09 3.69
C LEU A 166 -25.59 9.83 3.70
N ILE A 167 -25.16 9.41 4.89
CA ILE A 167 -24.36 8.19 5.09
C ILE A 167 -25.08 6.95 4.51
N ALA A 168 -26.34 6.74 4.87
CA ALA A 168 -27.09 5.56 4.43
C ALA A 168 -27.33 5.52 2.92
N GLN A 169 -27.45 6.66 2.25
CA GLN A 169 -27.57 6.70 0.79
C GLN A 169 -26.21 6.51 0.11
N THR A 170 -25.13 7.07 0.67
CA THR A 170 -23.76 6.81 0.21
C THR A 170 -23.38 5.34 0.34
N ASP A 171 -23.69 4.66 1.44
CA ASP A 171 -23.37 3.23 1.63
C ASP A 171 -24.01 2.30 0.60
N LYS A 172 -25.15 2.69 -0.01
CA LYS A 172 -25.75 1.91 -1.09
C LYS A 172 -24.84 1.76 -2.30
N TYR A 173 -23.96 2.73 -2.54
CA TYR A 173 -22.93 2.63 -3.58
C TYR A 173 -22.06 1.38 -3.36
N TYR A 174 -21.52 1.23 -2.16
CA TYR A 174 -20.66 0.10 -1.82
C TYR A 174 -21.41 -1.22 -1.74
N THR A 175 -22.61 -1.20 -1.15
CA THR A 175 -23.47 -2.39 -1.11
C THR A 175 -23.87 -2.84 -2.51
N GLY A 176 -24.03 -1.92 -3.46
CA GLY A 176 -24.33 -2.23 -4.85
C GLY A 176 -23.12 -2.70 -5.68
N MET A 177 -21.91 -2.24 -5.32
CA MET A 177 -20.66 -2.55 -6.03
C MET A 177 -20.09 -3.89 -5.59
N GLU A 178 -20.12 -4.19 -4.29
CA GLU A 178 -19.63 -5.44 -3.75
C GLU A 178 -20.35 -6.63 -4.41
N ARG A 179 -19.58 -7.48 -5.11
CA ARG A 179 -20.09 -8.61 -5.90
C ARG A 179 -21.19 -8.22 -6.89
N ASN A 180 -21.14 -6.99 -7.39
CA ASN A 180 -22.11 -6.29 -8.22
C ASN A 180 -23.14 -7.19 -8.93
N ASN A 181 -24.33 -7.29 -8.35
CA ASN A 181 -25.41 -8.12 -8.89
C ASN A 181 -26.16 -7.36 -10.01
N PRO A 182 -26.17 -7.80 -11.28
CA PRO A 182 -26.86 -7.08 -12.36
C PRO A 182 -28.38 -6.92 -12.14
N LYS A 183 -28.98 -7.71 -11.25
CA LYS A 183 -30.41 -7.63 -10.86
C LYS A 183 -30.65 -6.79 -9.58
N GLY A 184 -29.62 -6.10 -9.07
CA GLY A 184 -29.72 -5.24 -7.90
C GLY A 184 -30.61 -4.03 -8.11
N ASN A 185 -31.07 -3.41 -7.02
CA ASN A 185 -31.79 -2.14 -7.08
C ASN A 185 -30.80 -0.97 -7.01
N TYR A 186 -30.56 -0.35 -8.17
CA TYR A 186 -29.62 0.77 -8.33
C TYR A 186 -30.30 2.12 -8.50
N SER A 187 -31.60 2.20 -8.22
CA SER A 187 -32.38 3.44 -8.35
C SER A 187 -31.90 4.57 -7.45
N PHE A 188 -30.95 4.35 -6.54
CA PHE A 188 -30.38 5.37 -5.66
C PHE A 188 -29.41 6.34 -6.38
N PHE A 189 -29.06 6.08 -7.64
CA PHE A 189 -28.39 7.07 -8.47
C PHE A 189 -29.36 8.11 -9.00
N ASP A 190 -28.88 9.34 -9.12
CA ASP A 190 -29.55 10.40 -9.87
C ASP A 190 -29.41 10.10 -11.38
N PRO A 191 -30.41 10.38 -12.21
CA PRO A 191 -30.31 10.17 -13.66
C PRO A 191 -29.13 10.90 -14.32
N ASP A 192 -28.69 12.04 -13.77
CA ASP A 192 -27.53 12.80 -14.26
C ASP A 192 -26.24 12.49 -13.47
N CYS A 193 -26.18 11.34 -12.80
CA CYS A 193 -25.02 10.95 -12.01
C CYS A 193 -23.76 10.88 -12.89
N ASN A 194 -22.67 11.49 -12.39
CA ASN A 194 -21.34 11.39 -12.99
C ASN A 194 -20.29 10.92 -11.97
N ARG A 195 -19.35 10.11 -12.45
CA ARG A 195 -18.20 9.61 -11.71
C ARG A 195 -16.89 10.09 -12.34
N LEU A 196 -16.01 10.65 -11.52
CA LEU A 196 -14.60 10.88 -11.79
C LEU A 196 -13.79 9.83 -11.03
N GLU A 197 -12.85 9.18 -11.70
CA GLU A 197 -11.83 8.30 -11.10
C GLU A 197 -10.46 8.83 -11.50
N ASP A 198 -9.66 9.21 -10.52
CA ASP A 198 -8.38 9.88 -10.74
C ASP A 198 -8.52 11.09 -11.70
N GLY A 199 -9.63 11.82 -11.61
CA GLY A 199 -9.92 12.98 -12.47
C GLY A 199 -10.42 12.62 -13.88
N LEU A 200 -10.37 11.35 -14.28
CA LEU A 200 -10.99 10.85 -15.50
C LEU A 200 -12.48 10.63 -15.28
N GLN A 201 -13.33 11.28 -16.08
CA GLN A 201 -14.75 10.96 -16.06
C GLN A 201 -14.99 9.56 -16.64
N THR A 202 -15.65 8.69 -15.88
CA THR A 202 -15.82 7.27 -16.23
C THR A 202 -17.27 6.90 -16.58
N THR A 203 -18.15 7.89 -16.68
CA THR A 203 -19.58 7.75 -16.98
C THR A 203 -20.01 8.77 -18.02
N ASN A 204 -21.08 8.49 -18.76
CA ASN A 204 -21.64 9.40 -19.76
C ASN A 204 -20.61 9.92 -20.78
N GLN A 205 -19.54 9.15 -21.02
CA GLN A 205 -18.52 9.49 -22.01
C GLN A 205 -19.08 9.37 -23.42
N ARG A 206 -18.65 10.28 -24.29
CA ARG A 206 -19.04 10.26 -25.71
C ARG A 206 -18.11 9.40 -26.56
N THR A 207 -17.02 8.89 -25.97
CA THR A 207 -16.03 8.08 -26.68
C THR A 207 -16.43 6.60 -26.62
N GLY A 208 -16.03 5.85 -27.65
CA GLY A 208 -16.10 4.39 -27.68
C GLY A 208 -14.77 3.77 -27.26
N ASP A 209 -14.03 4.43 -26.38
CA ASP A 209 -12.74 3.93 -25.94
C ASP A 209 -12.96 2.83 -24.89
N PRO A 210 -12.21 1.72 -24.94
CA PRO A 210 -12.22 0.73 -23.85
C PRO A 210 -11.86 1.43 -22.54
N TYR A 211 -12.64 1.17 -21.49
CA TYR A 211 -12.37 1.70 -20.16
C TYR A 211 -11.74 0.65 -19.27
N GLY A 212 -10.57 0.98 -18.72
CA GLY A 212 -9.80 0.16 -17.78
C GLY A 212 -9.70 -1.29 -18.23
N HIS A 213 -10.43 -2.14 -17.52
CA HIS A 213 -10.42 -3.58 -17.65
C HIS A 213 -11.55 -4.16 -18.50
N SER A 214 -12.48 -3.33 -18.99
CA SER A 214 -13.62 -3.77 -19.82
C SER A 214 -13.24 -3.92 -21.30
N ASN A 215 -13.76 -4.96 -21.95
CA ASN A 215 -13.76 -5.05 -23.42
C ASN A 215 -14.97 -4.34 -24.04
N ASP A 216 -15.92 -3.89 -23.21
CA ASP A 216 -17.10 -3.15 -23.64
C ASP A 216 -16.75 -1.67 -23.75
N THR A 217 -16.61 -1.21 -24.99
CA THR A 217 -16.41 0.20 -25.35
C THR A 217 -17.61 1.08 -25.03
N SER A 218 -18.77 0.49 -24.74
CA SER A 218 -19.95 1.23 -24.32
C SER A 218 -20.01 1.46 -22.81
N PHE A 219 -19.22 0.75 -21.99
CA PHE A 219 -19.33 0.83 -20.53
C PHE A 219 -19.19 2.27 -20.00
N ALA A 220 -18.16 3.00 -20.43
CA ALA A 220 -17.95 4.39 -19.99
C ALA A 220 -19.00 5.37 -20.54
N SER A 221 -19.72 5.00 -21.60
CA SER A 221 -20.82 5.81 -22.16
C SER A 221 -22.10 5.74 -21.33
N LEU A 222 -22.23 4.74 -20.45
CA LEU A 222 -23.38 4.56 -19.57
C LEU A 222 -23.34 5.54 -18.39
N GLY A 223 -24.52 5.88 -17.86
CA GLY A 223 -24.65 6.56 -16.57
C GLY A 223 -24.39 5.60 -15.40
N CYS A 224 -24.25 6.15 -14.19
CA CYS A 224 -23.89 5.38 -12.98
C CYS A 224 -24.81 4.16 -12.74
N GLU A 225 -26.14 4.36 -12.80
CA GLU A 225 -27.11 3.27 -12.59
C GLU A 225 -26.93 2.14 -13.62
N ALA A 226 -26.85 2.51 -14.90
CA ALA A 226 -26.72 1.56 -15.99
C ALA A 226 -25.40 0.78 -15.90
N GLN A 227 -24.30 1.41 -15.47
CA GLN A 227 -23.05 0.70 -15.21
C GLN A 227 -23.20 -0.40 -14.16
N PHE A 228 -23.88 -0.12 -13.04
CA PHE A 228 -24.09 -1.13 -11.99
C PHE A 228 -25.04 -2.25 -12.45
N GLN A 229 -26.01 -1.95 -13.30
CA GLN A 229 -26.92 -2.95 -13.90
C GLN A 229 -26.21 -3.92 -14.83
N THR A 230 -24.98 -3.60 -15.29
CA THR A 230 -24.18 -4.53 -16.09
C THR A 230 -23.61 -5.70 -15.29
N GLY A 231 -23.42 -5.55 -13.97
CA GLY A 231 -22.67 -6.51 -13.16
C GLY A 231 -21.15 -6.45 -13.35
N PHE A 232 -20.63 -5.52 -14.15
CA PHE A 232 -19.21 -5.43 -14.51
C PHE A 232 -18.30 -5.30 -13.28
N LEU A 233 -18.73 -4.60 -12.23
CA LEU A 233 -17.92 -4.37 -11.02
C LEU A 233 -17.86 -5.60 -10.10
N GLY A 234 -18.38 -6.75 -10.53
CA GLY A 234 -18.49 -7.98 -9.73
C GLY A 234 -17.15 -8.60 -9.32
N PHE A 235 -16.04 -8.13 -9.91
CA PHE A 235 -14.68 -8.48 -9.50
C PHE A 235 -14.29 -7.88 -8.14
N VAL A 236 -14.99 -6.84 -7.66
CA VAL A 236 -14.83 -6.31 -6.30
C VAL A 236 -15.54 -7.27 -5.33
N THR A 237 -14.77 -8.18 -4.75
CA THR A 237 -15.32 -9.31 -3.98
C THR A 237 -15.76 -8.97 -2.56
N LYS A 238 -15.17 -7.91 -1.98
CA LYS A 238 -15.50 -7.37 -0.66
C LYS A 238 -15.15 -5.88 -0.59
N ILE A 239 -16.01 -5.08 0.03
CA ILE A 239 -15.74 -3.68 0.36
C ILE A 239 -15.85 -3.52 1.87
N ARG A 240 -14.69 -3.48 2.54
CA ARG A 240 -14.57 -3.39 4.00
C ARG A 240 -14.17 -1.99 4.45
N ASP A 241 -14.15 -1.82 5.77
CA ASP A 241 -13.66 -0.60 6.43
C ASP A 241 -14.33 0.67 5.92
N ARG A 242 -15.64 0.58 5.62
CA ARG A 242 -16.42 1.70 5.09
C ARG A 242 -16.58 2.77 6.15
N ARG A 243 -15.79 3.85 6.04
CA ARG A 243 -15.82 5.00 6.95
C ARG A 243 -16.28 6.26 6.25
N TYR A 244 -17.25 6.96 6.83
CA TYR A 244 -17.83 8.21 6.32
C TYR A 244 -17.34 9.38 7.17
N ASP A 245 -16.03 9.64 7.11
CA ASP A 245 -15.33 10.48 8.07
C ASP A 245 -15.81 11.93 8.03
N VAL A 246 -15.99 12.49 6.83
CA VAL A 246 -16.40 13.90 6.64
C VAL A 246 -17.77 13.95 5.99
N VAL A 247 -18.78 14.44 6.72
CA VAL A 247 -20.14 14.63 6.20
C VAL A 247 -20.51 16.10 6.26
N ASP A 248 -20.57 16.71 5.08
CA ASP A 248 -20.91 18.11 4.89
C ASP A 248 -22.42 18.24 4.63
N GLU A 249 -23.19 18.43 5.70
CA GLU A 249 -24.65 18.61 5.61
C GLU A 249 -25.02 19.91 4.88
N GLU A 250 -24.16 20.92 4.86
CA GLU A 250 -24.46 22.19 4.19
C GLU A 250 -24.37 22.07 2.66
N ARG A 251 -23.44 21.25 2.15
CA ARG A 251 -23.27 20.96 0.71
C ARG A 251 -23.85 19.61 0.28
N GLN A 252 -24.41 18.85 1.22
CA GLN A 252 -24.94 17.50 1.00
C GLN A 252 -23.88 16.56 0.40
N ALA A 253 -22.66 16.63 0.94
CA ALA A 253 -21.50 15.88 0.47
C ALA A 253 -20.94 14.97 1.56
N VAL A 254 -20.34 13.85 1.16
CA VAL A 254 -19.71 12.87 2.05
C VAL A 254 -18.36 12.48 1.46
N LEU A 255 -17.28 12.58 2.23
CA LEU A 255 -16.03 11.88 1.91
C LEU A 255 -15.98 10.56 2.67
N ALA A 256 -15.77 9.48 1.94
CA ALA A 256 -15.60 8.15 2.50
C ALA A 256 -14.20 7.60 2.22
N PHE A 257 -13.67 6.85 3.17
CA PHE A 257 -12.49 6.00 3.00
C PHE A 257 -12.96 4.55 3.07
N THR A 258 -12.56 3.75 2.09
CA THR A 258 -12.95 2.34 1.98
C THR A 258 -11.79 1.47 1.49
N THR A 259 -11.97 0.16 1.56
CA THR A 259 -10.99 -0.80 1.05
C THR A 259 -11.67 -1.85 0.19
N PHE A 260 -11.25 -1.96 -1.07
CA PHE A 260 -11.78 -2.90 -2.06
C PHE A 260 -10.85 -4.10 -2.18
N ASP A 261 -11.32 -5.28 -1.76
CA ASP A 261 -10.60 -6.53 -1.92
C ASP A 261 -11.08 -7.28 -3.17
N HIS A 262 -10.10 -7.76 -3.91
CA HIS A 262 -10.23 -8.65 -5.05
C HIS A 262 -9.50 -9.92 -4.66
N ASN A 263 -10.22 -10.96 -4.26
CA ASN A 263 -9.58 -12.17 -3.77
C ASN A 263 -8.99 -13.05 -4.88
N GLY A 264 -9.19 -12.68 -6.14
CA GLY A 264 -8.72 -13.46 -7.29
C GLY A 264 -9.47 -14.76 -7.49
N THR A 265 -10.76 -14.86 -7.16
CA THR A 265 -11.58 -16.05 -7.51
C THR A 265 -12.62 -15.79 -8.58
N VAL A 266 -12.83 -14.53 -8.96
CA VAL A 266 -13.78 -14.16 -10.01
C VAL A 266 -13.12 -14.36 -11.37
N ARG A 267 -13.71 -15.24 -12.19
CA ARG A 267 -13.15 -15.62 -13.50
C ARG A 267 -13.99 -15.13 -14.68
N GLU A 268 -15.28 -14.95 -14.46
CA GLU A 268 -16.22 -14.46 -15.47
C GLU A 268 -17.12 -13.39 -14.86
N LEU A 269 -17.35 -12.32 -15.64
CA LEU A 269 -18.34 -11.31 -15.33
C LEU A 269 -19.57 -11.50 -16.23
N PRO A 270 -20.75 -11.02 -15.81
CA PRO A 270 -21.93 -11.02 -16.67
C PRO A 270 -21.65 -10.36 -18.01
N SER A 271 -22.17 -10.95 -19.07
CA SER A 271 -22.09 -10.35 -20.41
C SER A 271 -22.98 -9.12 -20.50
N VAL A 272 -22.43 -8.04 -21.04
CA VAL A 272 -23.16 -6.82 -21.37
C VAL A 272 -23.41 -6.82 -22.87
N ASN A 273 -24.68 -6.76 -23.28
CA ASN A 273 -25.07 -6.74 -24.71
C ASN A 273 -24.48 -7.90 -25.56
N GLY A 274 -24.25 -9.07 -24.97
CA GLY A 274 -23.66 -10.23 -25.66
C GLY A 274 -22.13 -10.18 -25.79
N THR A 275 -21.46 -9.17 -25.24
CA THR A 275 -20.00 -9.10 -25.15
C THR A 275 -19.54 -9.72 -23.83
N SER A 276 -18.65 -10.70 -23.89
CA SER A 276 -17.99 -11.26 -22.69
C SER A 276 -16.98 -10.26 -22.15
N SER A 277 -16.94 -10.10 -20.83
CA SER A 277 -15.94 -9.28 -20.13
C SER A 277 -14.94 -10.20 -19.44
N PRO A 278 -13.87 -10.66 -20.13
CA PRO A 278 -12.86 -11.49 -19.50
C PRO A 278 -12.13 -10.68 -18.43
N ILE A 279 -11.98 -11.30 -17.26
CA ILE A 279 -11.22 -10.74 -16.15
C ILE A 279 -9.77 -10.54 -16.62
N PRO A 280 -9.20 -9.32 -16.50
CA PRO A 280 -7.81 -9.09 -16.83
C PRO A 280 -6.85 -9.85 -15.89
N PRO A 281 -5.64 -10.18 -16.38
CA PRO A 281 -4.60 -10.82 -15.57
C PRO A 281 -4.26 -10.11 -14.25
N TYR A 282 -4.52 -8.80 -14.16
CA TYR A 282 -4.36 -8.03 -12.92
C TYR A 282 -5.09 -8.67 -11.71
N PHE A 283 -6.27 -9.24 -11.95
CA PHE A 283 -7.11 -9.89 -10.92
C PHE A 283 -6.94 -11.42 -10.87
N ASP A 284 -5.88 -11.97 -11.46
CA ASP A 284 -5.52 -13.38 -11.29
C ASP A 284 -5.05 -13.71 -9.88
N VAL A 285 -4.67 -12.68 -9.13
CA VAL A 285 -4.08 -12.78 -7.81
C VAL A 285 -4.85 -11.92 -6.82
N PRO A 286 -4.74 -12.18 -5.51
CA PRO A 286 -5.35 -11.35 -4.49
C PRO A 286 -4.77 -9.91 -4.50
N ARG A 287 -5.65 -8.91 -4.51
CA ARG A 287 -5.32 -7.47 -4.58
C ARG A 287 -6.22 -6.68 -3.64
N THR A 288 -5.66 -5.65 -3.00
CA THR A 288 -6.42 -4.70 -2.19
C THR A 288 -6.17 -3.28 -2.71
N LEU A 289 -7.26 -2.55 -2.95
CA LEU A 289 -7.21 -1.12 -3.26
C LEU A 289 -7.74 -0.35 -2.06
N ALA A 290 -6.95 0.57 -1.52
CA ALA A 290 -7.46 1.62 -0.64
C ALA A 290 -8.13 2.67 -1.53
N ALA A 291 -9.30 3.17 -1.13
CA ALA A 291 -10.04 4.17 -1.89
C ALA A 291 -10.47 5.34 -1.01
N ALA A 292 -10.50 6.52 -1.61
CA ALA A 292 -11.05 7.73 -1.03
C ALA A 292 -12.01 8.38 -2.03
N GLU A 293 -13.25 8.60 -1.59
CA GLU A 293 -14.38 8.89 -2.48
C GLU A 293 -15.27 9.98 -1.92
N ALA A 294 -15.40 11.08 -2.65
CA ALA A 294 -16.37 12.12 -2.37
C ALA A 294 -17.68 11.83 -3.11
N PHE A 295 -18.80 11.99 -2.42
CA PHE A 295 -20.15 11.83 -2.94
C PHE A 295 -20.94 13.11 -2.71
N ARG A 296 -21.61 13.63 -3.74
CA ARG A 296 -22.63 14.67 -3.61
C ARG A 296 -24.00 14.07 -3.84
N LEU A 297 -24.95 14.43 -2.98
CA LEU A 297 -26.34 14.04 -3.14
C LEU A 297 -27.20 15.19 -3.67
N ARG A 298 -28.17 14.83 -4.52
CA ARG A 298 -29.27 15.70 -4.93
C ARG A 298 -30.58 15.11 -4.40
N GLY A 299 -31.13 15.73 -3.36
CA GLY A 299 -32.17 15.08 -2.55
C GLY A 299 -31.62 13.78 -1.94
N GLU A 300 -32.27 12.64 -2.21
CA GLU A 300 -31.83 11.33 -1.70
C GLU A 300 -31.01 10.50 -2.70
N LYS A 301 -30.54 11.09 -3.80
CA LYS A 301 -29.87 10.37 -4.90
C LYS A 301 -28.40 10.77 -5.03
N LEU A 302 -27.54 9.81 -5.33
CA LEU A 302 -26.12 10.05 -5.63
C LEU A 302 -25.98 10.73 -6.99
N TRP A 303 -25.35 11.90 -7.02
CA TRP A 303 -25.32 12.76 -8.20
C TRP A 303 -23.90 13.04 -8.71
N ARG A 304 -22.93 13.25 -7.82
CA ARG A 304 -21.52 13.36 -8.18
C ARG A 304 -20.69 12.41 -7.34
N ILE A 305 -19.73 11.78 -7.98
CA ILE A 305 -18.77 10.87 -7.36
C ILE A 305 -17.39 11.28 -7.87
N GLU A 306 -16.46 11.52 -6.95
CA GLU A 306 -15.07 11.83 -7.26
C GLU A 306 -14.21 10.89 -6.42
N MET A 307 -13.51 9.97 -7.08
CA MET A 307 -12.76 8.91 -6.43
C MET A 307 -11.29 8.93 -6.81
N THR A 308 -10.47 8.41 -5.90
CA THR A 308 -9.13 7.92 -6.22
C THR A 308 -8.90 6.58 -5.54
N LEU A 309 -7.98 5.81 -6.09
CA LEU A 309 -7.55 4.53 -5.53
C LEU A 309 -6.03 4.40 -5.55
N THR A 310 -5.51 3.56 -4.66
CA THR A 310 -4.10 3.15 -4.65
C THR A 310 -4.02 1.70 -4.17
N GLU A 311 -3.16 0.91 -4.79
CA GLU A 311 -2.95 -0.47 -4.36
C GLU A 311 -2.11 -0.54 -3.09
N VAL A 312 -2.57 -1.36 -2.15
CA VAL A 312 -1.89 -1.70 -0.89
C VAL A 312 -1.79 -3.22 -0.78
N PRO A 313 -0.93 -3.77 0.10
CA PRO A 313 -0.81 -5.22 0.26
C PRO A 313 -2.16 -5.87 0.53
N TYR A 314 -2.40 -7.06 -0.04
CA TYR A 314 -3.68 -7.76 0.15
C TYR A 314 -3.99 -7.96 1.64
N GLY A 315 -5.21 -7.62 2.04
CA GLY A 315 -5.65 -7.67 3.43
C GLY A 315 -5.16 -6.49 4.30
N ALA A 316 -4.42 -5.52 3.76
CA ALA A 316 -3.98 -4.34 4.52
C ALA A 316 -5.17 -3.57 5.09
N ARG A 317 -5.06 -3.17 6.36
CA ARG A 317 -6.12 -2.51 7.13
C ARG A 317 -5.76 -1.06 7.38
N SER A 318 -6.74 -0.17 7.30
CA SER A 318 -6.55 1.22 7.70
C SER A 318 -6.19 1.30 9.17
N PRO A 319 -5.22 2.13 9.58
CA PRO A 319 -4.87 2.23 10.99
C PRO A 319 -5.98 2.89 11.81
N PHE A 320 -6.98 3.50 11.18
CA PHE A 320 -8.13 4.16 11.81
C PHE A 320 -9.33 3.23 12.05
N VAL A 321 -9.19 1.92 11.80
CA VAL A 321 -10.18 0.91 12.22
C VAL A 321 -9.64 0.04 13.34
N GLU A 322 -10.53 -0.65 14.06
CA GLU A 322 -10.14 -1.61 15.08
C GLU A 322 -9.38 -2.80 14.47
N ALA A 323 -8.38 -3.29 15.21
CA ALA A 323 -7.62 -4.46 14.81
C ALA A 323 -8.51 -5.71 14.84
N GLU A 324 -8.47 -6.49 13.75
CA GLU A 324 -9.19 -7.75 13.64
C GLU A 324 -8.29 -8.93 14.06
N ASN A 325 -8.90 -9.96 14.66
CA ASN A 325 -8.18 -11.15 15.08
C ASN A 325 -8.29 -12.27 14.04
N PHE A 326 -7.21 -12.49 13.29
CA PHE A 326 -7.11 -13.56 12.28
C PHE A 326 -6.55 -14.89 12.82
N SER A 327 -6.55 -15.09 14.14
CA SER A 327 -6.05 -16.34 14.74
C SER A 327 -6.99 -17.51 14.42
N GLY A 328 -6.43 -18.60 13.88
CA GLY A 328 -7.19 -19.77 13.46
C GLY A 328 -7.68 -20.63 14.62
N ALA A 329 -8.80 -21.34 14.40
CA ALA A 329 -9.42 -22.21 15.39
C ALA A 329 -8.54 -23.42 15.81
N GLY A 330 -7.61 -23.84 14.96
CA GLY A 330 -6.80 -25.04 15.13
C GLY A 330 -7.53 -26.33 14.72
N THR A 331 -6.82 -27.45 14.78
CA THR A 331 -7.35 -28.80 14.59
C THR A 331 -6.88 -29.72 15.72
N ASN A 332 -7.45 -30.92 15.80
CA ASN A 332 -6.99 -31.96 16.75
C ASN A 332 -5.88 -32.84 16.16
N LEU A 333 -5.31 -32.47 15.02
CA LEU A 333 -4.27 -33.22 14.35
C LEU A 333 -2.89 -32.80 14.87
N THR A 334 -1.98 -33.77 14.92
CA THR A 334 -0.58 -33.55 15.34
C THR A 334 0.38 -34.35 14.46
N VAL A 335 1.55 -33.80 14.16
CA VAL A 335 2.70 -34.59 13.70
C VAL A 335 3.45 -35.18 14.90
N ALA A 336 4.48 -35.99 14.63
CA ALA A 336 5.33 -36.55 15.68
C ALA A 336 5.90 -35.45 16.57
N THR A 337 5.82 -35.63 17.89
CA THR A 337 6.28 -34.62 18.86
C THR A 337 7.78 -34.33 18.72
N SER A 338 8.59 -35.36 18.45
CA SER A 338 9.98 -35.22 18.03
C SER A 338 10.06 -35.10 16.50
N CYS A 339 9.70 -33.93 15.97
CA CYS A 339 9.67 -33.70 14.51
C CYS A 339 11.07 -33.33 14.00
N GLY A 340 11.83 -34.34 13.56
CA GLY A 340 13.12 -34.14 12.89
C GLY A 340 12.97 -33.56 11.47
N ARG A 341 14.09 -33.36 10.77
CA ARG A 341 14.13 -32.75 9.42
C ARG A 341 13.13 -33.37 8.44
N THR A 342 13.12 -34.69 8.28
CA THR A 342 12.21 -35.36 7.33
C THR A 342 10.74 -35.15 7.69
N CYS A 343 10.41 -35.09 8.99
CA CYS A 343 9.07 -34.77 9.46
C CYS A 343 8.70 -33.33 9.09
N LEU A 344 9.58 -32.37 9.36
CA LEU A 344 9.40 -30.96 9.04
C LEU A 344 9.26 -30.73 7.53
N GLU A 345 10.10 -31.37 6.72
CA GLU A 345 10.02 -31.33 5.26
C GLU A 345 8.67 -31.89 4.76
N GLY A 346 8.13 -32.94 5.40
CA GLY A 346 6.78 -33.41 5.10
C GLY A 346 5.66 -32.44 5.53
N VAL A 347 5.88 -31.61 6.55
CA VAL A 347 4.93 -30.55 6.95
C VAL A 347 4.81 -29.49 5.86
N VAL A 348 5.93 -29.01 5.29
CA VAL A 348 5.86 -28.02 4.22
C VAL A 348 5.22 -28.58 2.95
N ASP A 349 5.52 -29.83 2.59
CA ASP A 349 4.86 -30.50 1.45
C ASP A 349 3.34 -30.57 1.67
N LYS A 350 2.89 -30.89 2.89
CA LYS A 350 1.48 -30.96 3.24
C LYS A 350 0.80 -29.60 3.23
N VAL A 351 1.47 -28.54 3.71
CA VAL A 351 0.93 -27.17 3.66
C VAL A 351 0.79 -26.69 2.22
N LEU A 352 1.79 -26.91 1.37
CA LEU A 352 1.70 -26.54 -0.05
C LEU A 352 0.58 -27.28 -0.79
N ALA A 353 0.42 -28.58 -0.53
CA ALA A 353 -0.70 -29.36 -1.07
C ALA A 353 -2.07 -28.86 -0.54
N SER A 354 -2.14 -28.48 0.74
CA SER A 354 -3.36 -27.88 1.32
C SER A 354 -3.67 -26.49 0.76
N MET A 355 -2.65 -25.66 0.47
CA MET A 355 -2.81 -24.38 -0.22
C MET A 355 -3.36 -24.60 -1.63
N LEU A 356 -2.78 -25.53 -2.39
CA LEU A 356 -3.23 -25.87 -3.74
C LEU A 356 -4.69 -26.33 -3.82
N HIS A 357 -5.19 -26.99 -2.77
CA HIS A 357 -6.57 -27.49 -2.73
C HIS A 357 -7.54 -26.58 -1.97
N ASN A 358 -7.06 -25.44 -1.45
CA ASN A 358 -7.77 -24.60 -0.50
C ASN A 358 -8.44 -25.40 0.64
N ASP A 359 -7.72 -26.39 1.19
CA ASP A 359 -8.22 -27.28 2.24
C ASP A 359 -7.27 -27.34 3.44
N THR A 360 -7.69 -26.70 4.52
CA THR A 360 -6.94 -26.61 5.77
C THR A 360 -7.28 -27.73 6.76
N THR A 361 -8.33 -28.51 6.49
CA THR A 361 -8.92 -29.44 7.48
C THR A 361 -7.97 -30.57 7.88
N ASN A 362 -7.06 -30.92 6.99
CA ASN A 362 -6.09 -31.99 7.20
C ASN A 362 -4.78 -31.50 7.84
N LEU A 363 -4.61 -30.20 8.09
CA LEU A 363 -3.39 -29.66 8.69
C LEU A 363 -3.39 -29.80 10.22
N PRO A 364 -2.22 -30.08 10.84
CA PRO A 364 -2.07 -30.11 12.29
C PRO A 364 -1.98 -28.70 12.86
N LEU A 365 -3.06 -27.91 12.80
CA LEU A 365 -3.05 -26.50 13.19
C LEU A 365 -3.22 -26.36 14.72
N ALA A 366 -2.39 -25.55 15.36
CA ALA A 366 -2.61 -25.19 16.76
C ALA A 366 -3.80 -24.24 16.89
N ARG A 367 -4.49 -24.29 18.04
CA ARG A 367 -5.45 -23.23 18.37
C ARG A 367 -4.69 -21.90 18.48
N GLY A 368 -5.19 -20.87 17.80
CA GLY A 368 -4.51 -19.58 17.73
C GLY A 368 -3.44 -19.48 16.66
N VAL A 369 -3.36 -20.45 15.74
CA VAL A 369 -2.42 -20.42 14.61
C VAL A 369 -2.54 -19.11 13.83
N ARG A 370 -1.42 -18.51 13.44
CA ARG A 370 -1.39 -17.26 12.68
C ARG A 370 -0.88 -17.49 11.26
N TYR A 371 -1.54 -16.87 10.29
CA TYR A 371 -1.11 -16.85 8.89
C TYR A 371 -0.96 -15.44 8.38
N SER A 372 0.13 -15.18 7.66
CA SER A 372 0.30 -13.93 6.94
C SER A 372 0.63 -14.17 5.47
N GLU A 373 0.17 -13.26 4.62
CA GLU A 373 0.67 -13.07 3.27
C GLU A 373 1.35 -11.70 3.14
N ASN A 374 2.59 -11.66 2.66
CA ASN A 374 3.34 -10.43 2.41
C ASN A 374 3.38 -9.49 3.63
N GLY A 375 3.42 -10.07 4.83
CA GLY A 375 3.49 -9.35 6.09
C GLY A 375 2.15 -8.76 6.58
N GLN A 376 1.01 -9.16 6.01
CA GLN A 376 -0.33 -8.88 6.56
C GLN A 376 -0.94 -10.14 7.16
N PHE A 377 -1.52 -10.06 8.37
CA PHE A 377 -2.34 -11.15 8.88
C PHE A 377 -3.64 -11.22 8.11
N ILE A 378 -3.96 -12.40 7.59
CA ILE A 378 -5.22 -12.73 6.93
C ILE A 378 -5.69 -14.10 7.40
N ALA A 379 -6.96 -14.44 7.13
CA ALA A 379 -7.50 -15.74 7.53
C ALA A 379 -6.76 -16.89 6.81
N ILE A 380 -6.55 -18.01 7.50
CA ILE A 380 -6.07 -19.23 6.84
C ILE A 380 -7.14 -19.71 5.87
N GLY A 381 -6.78 -19.93 4.60
CA GLY A 381 -7.71 -20.25 3.52
C GLY A 381 -8.10 -19.04 2.66
N ASP A 382 -7.59 -17.84 2.96
CA ASP A 382 -7.74 -16.62 2.16
C ASP A 382 -6.43 -16.30 1.41
N GLY A 383 -6.46 -15.40 0.43
CA GLY A 383 -5.28 -14.95 -0.31
C GLY A 383 -4.74 -16.06 -1.22
N LEU A 384 -3.44 -16.34 -1.13
CA LEU A 384 -2.76 -17.37 -1.94
C LEU A 384 -3.44 -18.75 -1.89
N TRP A 385 -4.15 -19.06 -0.79
CA TRP A 385 -4.91 -20.31 -0.68
C TRP A 385 -6.08 -20.40 -1.67
N GLU A 386 -6.63 -19.27 -2.11
CA GLU A 386 -7.75 -19.22 -3.05
C GLU A 386 -7.30 -19.23 -4.51
N THR A 387 -6.04 -18.88 -4.78
CA THR A 387 -5.53 -18.60 -6.14
C THR A 387 -4.37 -19.49 -6.59
N LEU A 388 -3.74 -20.27 -5.70
CA LEU A 388 -2.59 -21.11 -6.06
C LEU A 388 -3.02 -22.29 -6.95
N ASP A 389 -2.57 -22.28 -8.20
CA ASP A 389 -2.83 -23.36 -9.18
C ASP A 389 -1.71 -24.40 -9.24
N SER A 390 -0.47 -23.97 -9.07
CA SER A 390 0.67 -24.89 -8.99
C SER A 390 1.85 -24.28 -8.27
N PHE A 391 2.71 -25.15 -7.76
CA PHE A 391 3.98 -24.80 -7.14
C PHE A 391 5.06 -25.77 -7.60
N ALA A 392 6.30 -25.29 -7.69
CA ALA A 392 7.43 -26.13 -8.03
C ALA A 392 7.76 -27.08 -6.87
N ILE A 393 7.84 -28.36 -7.18
CA ILE A 393 8.10 -29.45 -6.25
C ILE A 393 9.62 -29.54 -6.01
N PRO A 394 10.09 -29.43 -4.74
CA PRO A 394 11.50 -29.63 -4.41
C PRO A 394 12.03 -30.97 -4.95
N ASP A 395 13.29 -30.97 -5.38
CA ASP A 395 14.00 -32.13 -5.96
C ASP A 395 13.46 -32.66 -7.31
N THR A 396 12.30 -32.20 -7.77
CA THR A 396 11.72 -32.52 -9.09
C THR A 396 11.86 -31.35 -10.06
N ASP A 397 11.44 -30.17 -9.63
CA ASP A 397 11.43 -28.97 -10.45
C ASP A 397 12.72 -28.14 -10.33
N ILE A 398 12.97 -27.33 -11.36
CA ILE A 398 14.25 -26.63 -11.52
C ILE A 398 14.41 -25.44 -10.58
N TYR A 399 13.33 -24.86 -10.06
CA TYR A 399 13.35 -23.68 -9.20
C TYR A 399 12.55 -23.91 -7.92
N ALA A 400 13.02 -24.85 -7.10
CA ALA A 400 12.45 -25.13 -5.77
C ALA A 400 13.50 -25.70 -4.81
N ALA A 401 13.39 -25.34 -3.53
CA ALA A 401 14.16 -25.89 -2.43
C ALA A 401 13.37 -25.81 -1.10
N ARG A 402 13.72 -26.70 -0.18
CA ARG A 402 13.22 -26.69 1.21
C ARG A 402 14.36 -26.74 2.20
N PHE A 403 14.12 -26.16 3.37
CA PHE A 403 15.08 -25.96 4.44
C PHE A 403 14.43 -26.31 5.76
N ALA A 404 15.18 -26.91 6.68
CA ALA A 404 14.61 -27.34 7.96
C ALA A 404 15.59 -27.12 9.11
N ASP A 405 15.06 -26.61 10.20
CA ASP A 405 15.73 -26.41 11.47
C ASP A 405 14.94 -27.18 12.55
N PRO A 406 15.33 -28.44 12.84
CA PRO A 406 14.68 -29.25 13.86
C PRO A 406 14.81 -28.70 15.27
N GLU A 407 15.85 -27.91 15.57
CA GLU A 407 16.07 -27.36 16.91
C GLU A 407 15.00 -26.33 17.26
N THR A 408 14.65 -25.51 16.28
CA THR A 408 13.57 -24.53 16.44
C THR A 408 12.20 -25.05 15.98
N GLY A 409 12.10 -26.23 15.37
CA GLY A 409 10.84 -26.72 14.82
C GLY A 409 10.36 -25.87 13.64
N THR A 410 11.28 -25.31 12.85
CA THR A 410 10.97 -24.42 11.72
C THR A 410 11.30 -25.13 10.41
N VAL A 411 10.42 -24.98 9.42
CA VAL A 411 10.65 -25.41 8.04
C VAL A 411 10.34 -24.27 7.09
N ALA A 412 11.07 -24.21 5.98
CA ALA A 412 10.85 -23.22 4.95
C ALA A 412 10.90 -23.81 3.54
N TYR A 413 10.27 -23.09 2.61
CA TYR A 413 10.24 -23.37 1.18
C TYR A 413 10.62 -22.11 0.40
N TRP A 414 11.34 -22.30 -0.70
CA TRP A 414 11.59 -21.31 -1.73
C TRP A 414 11.29 -21.95 -3.08
N GLY A 415 10.35 -21.40 -3.85
CA GLY A 415 10.13 -21.90 -5.21
C GLY A 415 9.10 -21.14 -6.01
N SER A 416 9.03 -21.45 -7.30
CA SER A 416 8.10 -20.80 -8.22
C SER A 416 6.67 -21.29 -8.01
N THR A 417 5.72 -20.38 -8.14
CA THR A 417 4.28 -20.63 -8.09
C THR A 417 3.60 -20.15 -9.36
N LEU A 418 2.37 -20.60 -9.59
CA LEU A 418 1.46 -20.06 -10.59
C LEU A 418 0.11 -19.83 -9.92
N GLU A 419 -0.43 -18.63 -10.11
CA GLU A 419 -1.79 -18.23 -9.74
C GLU A 419 -2.49 -17.81 -11.03
N GLU A 420 -3.36 -18.65 -11.58
CA GLU A 420 -3.99 -18.50 -12.90
C GLU A 420 -2.94 -18.31 -14.01
N THR A 421 -2.80 -17.10 -14.55
CA THR A 421 -1.78 -16.79 -15.56
C THR A 421 -0.55 -16.08 -14.99
N THR A 422 -0.55 -15.79 -13.68
CA THR A 422 0.50 -15.01 -13.02
C THR A 422 1.53 -15.91 -12.35
N LEU A 423 2.77 -15.87 -12.86
CA LEU A 423 3.91 -16.53 -12.23
C LEU A 423 4.30 -15.83 -10.91
N GLY A 424 4.74 -16.61 -9.93
CA GLY A 424 5.20 -16.12 -8.64
C GLY A 424 6.47 -16.82 -8.16
N VAL A 425 7.10 -16.26 -7.13
CA VAL A 425 8.09 -16.93 -6.28
C VAL A 425 7.65 -16.77 -4.83
N LEU A 426 7.53 -17.89 -4.13
CA LEU A 426 7.11 -17.97 -2.75
C LEU A 426 8.30 -18.30 -1.84
N ALA A 427 8.57 -17.41 -0.88
CA ALA A 427 9.30 -17.73 0.34
C ALA A 427 8.30 -18.02 1.46
N LEU A 428 8.24 -19.27 1.90
CA LEU A 428 7.30 -19.74 2.92
C LEU A 428 8.07 -20.20 4.16
N ARG A 429 7.63 -19.78 5.35
CA ARG A 429 8.08 -20.28 6.64
C ARG A 429 6.90 -20.89 7.38
N ILE A 430 7.13 -22.05 8.01
CA ILE A 430 6.17 -22.73 8.87
C ILE A 430 6.85 -23.04 10.20
N LYS A 431 6.20 -22.69 11.31
CA LYS A 431 6.63 -23.02 12.67
C LYS A 431 5.76 -24.14 13.23
N VAL A 432 6.41 -25.18 13.73
CA VAL A 432 5.77 -26.31 14.41
C VAL A 432 6.20 -26.31 15.89
N ASP A 433 5.24 -26.26 16.79
CA ASP A 433 5.42 -26.44 18.24
C ASP A 433 4.55 -27.58 18.74
N ARG A 434 5.12 -28.46 19.56
CA ARG A 434 4.40 -29.61 20.17
C ARG A 434 3.55 -30.41 19.18
N GLY A 435 4.07 -30.61 17.97
CA GLY A 435 3.42 -31.38 16.91
C GLY A 435 2.34 -30.62 16.14
N GLN A 436 2.14 -29.32 16.36
CA GLN A 436 1.15 -28.50 15.66
C GLN A 436 1.79 -27.25 15.02
N ILE A 437 1.26 -26.82 13.89
CA ILE A 437 1.62 -25.58 13.20
C ILE A 437 1.07 -24.40 13.98
N THR A 438 1.94 -23.50 14.43
CA THR A 438 1.58 -22.28 15.14
C THR A 438 1.64 -21.05 14.25
N GLU A 439 2.48 -21.06 13.21
CA GLU A 439 2.70 -19.92 12.32
C GLU A 439 2.92 -20.39 10.88
N ILE A 440 2.31 -19.69 9.94
CA ILE A 440 2.55 -19.80 8.49
C ILE A 440 2.82 -18.39 7.97
N GLU A 441 4.02 -18.14 7.47
CA GLU A 441 4.43 -16.84 6.94
C GLU A 441 4.78 -17.01 5.46
N ALA A 442 3.86 -16.59 4.59
CA ALA A 442 4.01 -16.62 3.13
C ALA A 442 4.41 -15.24 2.62
N ASN A 443 5.53 -15.15 1.90
CA ASN A 443 5.94 -13.95 1.19
C ASN A 443 6.04 -14.30 -0.30
N SER A 444 5.12 -13.77 -1.11
CA SER A 444 5.01 -14.02 -2.55
C SER A 444 5.39 -12.77 -3.34
N VAL A 445 6.33 -12.93 -4.28
CA VAL A 445 6.61 -11.95 -5.34
C VAL A 445 5.99 -12.47 -6.63
N ARG A 446 5.02 -11.72 -7.16
CA ARG A 446 4.28 -12.04 -8.38
C ARG A 446 4.90 -11.30 -9.55
N ALA A 447 4.86 -11.91 -10.73
CA ALA A 447 5.36 -11.33 -11.96
C ALA A 447 4.55 -10.09 -12.33
N GLU A 448 5.24 -8.98 -12.61
CA GLU A 448 4.66 -7.74 -13.08
C GLU A 448 5.06 -7.48 -14.52
N PHE A 449 4.11 -7.64 -15.44
CA PHE A 449 4.32 -7.37 -16.86
C PHE A 449 3.31 -6.35 -17.37
N THR A 450 3.76 -5.54 -18.32
CA THR A 450 2.88 -4.70 -19.13
C THR A 450 2.14 -5.58 -20.13
N GLY A 451 0.85 -5.35 -20.34
CA GLY A 451 0.07 -6.03 -21.37
C GLY A 451 -1.13 -5.20 -21.80
N PRO A 452 -1.94 -5.71 -22.75
CA PRO A 452 -3.24 -5.12 -23.04
C PRO A 452 -4.04 -4.94 -21.73
N ARG A 453 -4.55 -3.73 -21.48
CA ARG A 453 -5.27 -3.36 -20.24
C ARG A 453 -4.42 -3.37 -18.96
N GLY A 454 -3.13 -3.02 -19.06
CA GLY A 454 -2.24 -2.80 -17.90
C GLY A 454 -1.39 -4.01 -17.51
N GLY A 455 -1.80 -5.22 -17.88
CA GLY A 455 -1.13 -6.47 -17.52
C GLY A 455 -1.33 -6.81 -16.03
N THR A 456 -0.25 -7.16 -15.32
CA THR A 456 -0.27 -7.49 -13.88
C THR A 456 0.39 -6.42 -13.01
N GLN A 457 0.72 -5.27 -13.59
CA GLN A 457 1.40 -4.18 -12.88
C GLN A 457 0.56 -3.71 -11.70
N THR A 458 1.22 -3.58 -10.55
CA THR A 458 0.62 -2.97 -9.35
C THR A 458 0.24 -1.52 -9.65
N LEU A 459 -0.98 -1.13 -9.29
CA LEU A 459 -1.53 0.16 -9.68
C LEU A 459 -0.98 1.31 -8.83
N MET A 460 -0.72 2.45 -9.49
CA MET A 460 -0.42 3.76 -8.88
C MET A 460 0.75 3.75 -7.87
N ARG A 461 1.70 2.83 -8.07
CA ARG A 461 2.96 2.76 -7.31
C ARG A 461 4.15 3.31 -8.11
N PRO A 462 5.25 3.71 -7.44
CA PRO A 462 6.51 3.96 -8.12
C PRO A 462 7.12 2.67 -8.72
N PRO A 463 7.90 2.77 -9.81
CA PRO A 463 8.52 1.62 -10.45
C PRO A 463 9.59 0.96 -9.56
N LEU A 464 9.79 -0.35 -9.73
CA LEU A 464 10.93 -1.05 -9.11
C LEU A 464 12.20 -0.85 -9.96
N PRO A 465 13.39 -0.87 -9.35
CA PRO A 465 14.66 -0.81 -10.10
C PRO A 465 14.87 -2.03 -10.98
N VAL A 466 14.44 -3.20 -10.51
CA VAL A 466 14.41 -4.46 -11.25
C VAL A 466 13.02 -5.08 -11.09
N GLU A 467 12.20 -4.98 -12.12
CA GLU A 467 10.90 -5.63 -12.19
C GLU A 467 11.06 -7.06 -12.71
N TRP A 468 10.45 -8.06 -12.06
CA TRP A 468 10.37 -9.39 -12.63
C TRP A 468 9.07 -9.54 -13.43
N ASN A 469 9.19 -9.65 -14.73
CA ASN A 469 8.05 -9.73 -15.67
C ASN A 469 7.63 -11.17 -16.01
N GLY A 470 7.95 -12.14 -15.17
CA GLY A 470 7.64 -13.55 -15.41
C GLY A 470 8.62 -14.25 -16.39
N THR A 471 9.74 -13.60 -16.72
CA THR A 471 10.83 -14.25 -17.46
C THR A 471 11.38 -15.45 -16.69
N SER A 472 11.87 -16.46 -17.43
CA SER A 472 12.42 -17.67 -16.81
C SER A 472 13.54 -17.35 -15.83
N LEU A 473 13.40 -17.84 -14.59
CA LEU A 473 14.42 -17.75 -13.55
C LEU A 473 15.57 -18.76 -13.76
N GLY A 474 15.44 -19.65 -14.75
CA GLY A 474 16.33 -20.77 -14.94
C GLY A 474 16.31 -21.74 -13.75
N ARG A 475 17.39 -22.51 -13.59
CA ARG A 475 17.55 -23.42 -12.47
C ARG A 475 17.99 -22.65 -11.21
N LEU A 476 17.39 -22.95 -10.07
CA LEU A 476 17.90 -22.52 -8.77
C LEU A 476 19.29 -23.13 -8.56
N ASP A 477 20.26 -22.30 -8.17
CA ASP A 477 21.65 -22.76 -8.04
C ASP A 477 21.73 -23.97 -7.09
N ALA A 478 22.39 -25.03 -7.55
CA ALA A 478 22.47 -26.30 -6.83
C ALA A 478 23.17 -26.14 -5.47
N VAL A 479 23.98 -25.09 -5.28
CA VAL A 479 24.69 -24.81 -4.01
C VAL A 479 23.73 -24.68 -2.82
N PHE A 480 22.49 -24.19 -3.05
CA PHE A 480 21.48 -24.08 -2.01
C PHE A 480 20.91 -25.44 -1.57
N LYS A 481 21.04 -26.48 -2.39
CA LYS A 481 20.56 -27.83 -2.09
C LYS A 481 21.64 -28.70 -1.45
N GLN A 482 22.91 -28.33 -1.60
CA GLN A 482 24.06 -29.06 -1.10
C GLN A 482 24.28 -28.83 0.40
N ASN A 483 24.75 -29.87 1.10
CA ASN A 483 25.23 -29.72 2.48
C ASN A 483 26.47 -28.83 2.49
N SER A 484 26.69 -28.14 3.62
CA SER A 484 27.94 -27.43 3.85
C SER A 484 29.12 -28.42 3.90
N SER A 485 30.29 -27.97 3.44
CA SER A 485 31.52 -28.78 3.41
C SER A 485 32.14 -29.02 4.79
N GLU A 486 31.79 -28.22 5.80
CA GLU A 486 32.22 -28.39 7.19
C GLU A 486 31.12 -28.98 8.09
N ASN A 487 31.53 -29.86 9.01
CA ASN A 487 30.68 -30.27 10.14
C ASN A 487 30.48 -29.08 11.09
N GLY A 488 29.44 -28.27 10.84
CA GLY A 488 28.97 -27.22 11.75
C GLY A 488 29.38 -25.80 11.37
N THR A 489 28.97 -25.34 10.19
CA THR A 489 29.01 -23.91 9.86
C THR A 489 27.91 -23.23 10.66
N SER A 490 28.23 -22.80 11.88
CA SER A 490 27.29 -21.99 12.66
C SER A 490 27.06 -20.69 11.90
N ILE A 491 25.82 -20.45 11.49
CA ILE A 491 25.43 -19.22 10.82
C ILE A 491 25.39 -18.13 11.89
N SER A 492 26.50 -17.40 12.05
CA SER A 492 26.59 -16.43 13.13
C SER A 492 25.62 -15.25 12.92
N PRO A 493 24.91 -14.78 13.96
CA PRO A 493 24.11 -13.56 13.88
C PRO A 493 24.94 -12.33 13.47
N ALA A 494 26.23 -12.30 13.84
CA ALA A 494 27.15 -11.24 13.46
C ALA A 494 27.33 -11.11 11.94
N LEU A 495 27.43 -12.25 11.23
CA LEU A 495 27.52 -12.27 9.77
C LEU A 495 26.28 -11.66 9.11
N LEU A 496 25.09 -12.03 9.60
CA LEU A 496 23.82 -11.55 9.04
C LEU A 496 23.60 -10.06 9.36
N ASN A 497 23.95 -9.61 10.56
CA ASN A 497 23.93 -8.19 10.90
C ASN A 497 24.86 -7.40 9.99
N ALA A 498 26.11 -7.86 9.83
CA ALA A 498 27.07 -7.23 8.91
C ALA A 498 26.52 -7.15 7.47
N TYR A 499 25.88 -8.23 6.99
CA TYR A 499 25.25 -8.24 5.66
C TYR A 499 24.16 -7.18 5.51
N PHE A 500 23.22 -7.09 6.45
CA PHE A 500 22.16 -6.09 6.38
C PHE A 500 22.66 -4.67 6.62
N ASP A 501 23.64 -4.49 7.50
CA ASP A 501 24.33 -3.20 7.69
C ASP A 501 25.05 -2.79 6.41
N GLY A 502 25.68 -3.72 5.69
CA GLY A 502 26.30 -3.46 4.41
C GLY A 502 25.30 -3.04 3.33
N LEU A 503 24.08 -3.61 3.33
CA LEU A 503 22.99 -3.16 2.46
C LEU A 503 22.46 -1.76 2.81
N GLU A 504 22.45 -1.42 4.09
CA GLU A 504 22.00 -0.11 4.57
C GLU A 504 23.02 0.98 4.25
N HIS A 505 24.30 0.70 4.45
CA HIS A 505 25.39 1.66 4.28
C HIS A 505 26.01 1.66 2.88
N HIS A 506 25.54 0.80 1.97
CA HIS A 506 26.17 0.52 0.68
C HIS A 506 27.68 0.23 0.84
N SER A 507 28.02 -0.68 1.75
CA SER A 507 29.41 -0.98 2.08
C SER A 507 29.65 -2.46 2.33
N SER A 508 30.54 -3.04 1.55
CA SER A 508 30.99 -4.42 1.67
C SER A 508 32.13 -4.61 2.67
N ALA A 509 32.68 -3.52 3.25
CA ALA A 509 33.92 -3.55 4.03
C ALA A 509 33.89 -4.49 5.24
N ALA A 510 32.72 -4.62 5.89
CA ALA A 510 32.52 -5.50 7.04
C ALA A 510 31.88 -6.86 6.66
N VAL A 511 31.55 -7.08 5.39
CA VAL A 511 30.77 -8.23 4.94
C VAL A 511 31.70 -9.26 4.30
N PRO A 512 31.88 -10.44 4.91
CA PRO A 512 32.77 -11.45 4.38
C PRO A 512 32.10 -12.14 3.19
N PHE A 513 32.36 -11.66 1.99
CA PHE A 513 31.98 -12.35 0.75
C PHE A 513 33.07 -13.33 0.31
N ALA A 514 32.68 -14.52 -0.11
CA ALA A 514 33.58 -15.41 -0.84
C ALA A 514 34.01 -14.73 -2.15
N ALA A 515 35.25 -14.98 -2.60
CA ALA A 515 35.75 -14.40 -3.86
C ALA A 515 34.90 -14.76 -5.08
N SER A 516 34.27 -15.94 -5.06
CA SER A 516 33.35 -16.43 -6.09
C SER A 516 31.89 -16.06 -5.86
N CYS A 517 31.60 -15.19 -4.87
CA CYS A 517 30.23 -14.82 -4.55
C CYS A 517 29.51 -14.25 -5.76
N SER A 518 28.26 -14.68 -5.95
CA SER A 518 27.36 -14.03 -6.90
C SER A 518 25.99 -13.75 -6.28
N ARG A 519 25.32 -12.77 -6.86
CA ARG A 519 24.00 -12.30 -6.45
C ARG A 519 23.09 -12.21 -7.66
N ARG A 520 21.84 -12.63 -7.49
CA ARG A 520 20.75 -12.48 -8.45
C ARG A 520 19.54 -11.87 -7.75
N ASP A 521 18.99 -10.82 -8.32
CA ASP A 521 17.83 -10.10 -7.80
C ASP A 521 16.72 -10.11 -8.84
N ASN A 522 15.53 -10.60 -8.50
CA ASN A 522 14.38 -10.69 -9.42
C ASN A 522 14.75 -11.40 -10.75
N GLY A 523 15.56 -12.45 -10.66
CA GLY A 523 16.05 -13.21 -11.82
C GLY A 523 17.22 -12.57 -12.59
N LEU A 524 17.59 -11.32 -12.30
CA LEU A 524 18.70 -10.63 -12.96
C LEU A 524 20.03 -10.80 -12.22
N ARG A 525 21.07 -11.27 -12.92
CA ARG A 525 22.44 -11.33 -12.41
C ARG A 525 23.31 -10.31 -13.12
N LEU A 526 23.92 -9.39 -12.36
CA LEU A 526 24.87 -8.42 -12.89
C LEU A 526 26.27 -9.03 -13.06
N ASN A 527 27.06 -8.48 -13.99
CA ASN A 527 28.45 -8.87 -14.21
C ASN A 527 29.42 -8.12 -13.27
N VAL A 528 29.15 -8.19 -11.96
CA VAL A 528 29.94 -7.58 -10.87
C VAL A 528 29.90 -8.48 -9.64
N THR A 529 30.91 -8.40 -8.77
CA THR A 529 31.00 -9.21 -7.54
C THR A 529 29.93 -8.81 -6.53
N CYS A 530 29.62 -9.68 -5.55
CA CYS A 530 28.71 -9.33 -4.45
C CYS A 530 29.18 -8.09 -3.68
N ALA A 531 30.48 -8.00 -3.39
CA ALA A 531 31.06 -6.83 -2.72
C ALA A 531 30.82 -5.56 -3.54
N ALA A 532 31.12 -5.59 -4.83
CA ALA A 532 30.92 -4.44 -5.70
C ALA A 532 29.43 -4.05 -5.83
N GLN A 533 28.51 -5.02 -5.90
CA GLN A 533 27.07 -4.72 -5.88
C GLN A 533 26.66 -4.07 -4.56
N MET A 534 27.15 -4.56 -3.42
CA MET A 534 26.89 -3.97 -2.11
C MET A 534 27.45 -2.55 -2.01
N ASP A 535 28.59 -2.27 -2.62
CA ASP A 535 29.20 -0.93 -2.72
C ASP A 535 28.51 -0.01 -3.75
N GLY A 536 27.38 -0.43 -4.33
CA GLY A 536 26.59 0.39 -5.26
C GLY A 536 27.03 0.32 -6.73
N HIS A 537 27.90 -0.62 -7.11
CA HIS A 537 28.32 -0.79 -8.50
C HIS A 537 27.33 -1.63 -9.32
N GLY A 538 27.14 -1.24 -10.59
CA GLY A 538 26.25 -1.89 -11.54
C GLY A 538 25.05 -1.01 -11.91
N THR A 539 24.23 -1.48 -12.85
CA THR A 539 23.05 -0.72 -13.33
C THR A 539 21.90 -0.70 -12.33
N THR A 540 21.80 -1.75 -11.51
CA THR A 540 20.74 -1.98 -10.52
C THR A 540 21.31 -2.72 -9.31
N SER A 541 22.29 -2.10 -8.64
CA SER A 541 23.01 -2.68 -7.50
C SER A 541 22.05 -3.24 -6.44
N ASN A 542 22.20 -4.53 -6.10
CA ASN A 542 21.34 -5.26 -5.16
C ASN A 542 19.85 -5.33 -5.54
N GLY A 543 19.50 -5.09 -6.81
CA GLY A 543 18.12 -4.99 -7.27
C GLY A 543 17.33 -3.80 -6.69
N LEU A 544 18.04 -2.88 -6.03
CA LEU A 544 17.48 -1.77 -5.26
C LEU A 544 17.98 -0.43 -5.80
N LEU A 545 17.44 0.65 -5.25
CA LEU A 545 17.91 2.00 -5.50
C LEU A 545 19.24 2.25 -4.78
N SER A 546 20.09 3.10 -5.37
CA SER A 546 21.46 3.36 -4.91
C SER A 546 21.56 4.24 -3.65
N GLN A 547 20.44 4.67 -3.06
CA GLN A 547 20.43 5.46 -1.81
C GLN A 547 19.39 4.93 -0.83
N THR A 548 19.56 3.68 -0.38
CA THR A 548 18.77 3.14 0.74
C THR A 548 18.98 4.00 1.99
N SER A 549 17.88 4.27 2.70
CA SER A 549 17.86 5.11 3.91
C SER A 549 17.84 4.28 5.18
N ALA A 550 17.22 3.09 5.14
CA ALA A 550 17.20 2.14 6.24
C ALA A 550 16.97 0.72 5.73
N VAL A 551 17.56 -0.27 6.39
CA VAL A 551 17.24 -1.69 6.25
C VAL A 551 16.67 -2.16 7.59
N ARG A 552 15.34 -2.21 7.69
CA ARG A 552 14.61 -2.50 8.94
C ARG A 552 13.83 -3.81 8.83
N ASN A 553 13.23 -4.22 9.96
CA ASN A 553 12.42 -5.44 10.05
C ASN A 553 13.15 -6.67 9.50
N ARG A 554 14.46 -6.75 9.77
CA ARG A 554 15.37 -7.83 9.37
C ARG A 554 14.94 -9.11 10.10
N ARG A 555 14.37 -10.06 9.39
CA ARG A 555 13.82 -11.30 9.96
C ARG A 555 14.45 -12.51 9.30
N ILE A 556 15.00 -13.40 10.12
CA ILE A 556 15.49 -14.70 9.67
C ILE A 556 14.32 -15.68 9.70
N LEU A 557 13.88 -16.10 8.52
CA LEU A 557 12.79 -17.05 8.38
C LEU A 557 13.25 -18.47 8.75
N ILE A 558 14.47 -18.82 8.35
CA ILE A 558 15.14 -20.06 8.75
C ILE A 558 16.66 -19.95 8.61
N ALA A 559 17.39 -20.67 9.46
CA ALA A 559 18.83 -20.92 9.34
C ALA A 559 19.07 -22.44 9.31
N ASP A 560 19.27 -23.00 8.13
CA ASP A 560 19.56 -24.42 7.93
C ASP A 560 21.08 -24.63 8.00
N GLU A 561 21.60 -24.86 9.21
CA GLU A 561 23.04 -25.02 9.44
C GLU A 561 23.66 -26.20 8.67
N ARG A 562 22.90 -27.29 8.50
CA ARG A 562 23.35 -28.45 7.71
C ARG A 562 23.66 -28.05 6.26
N LYS A 563 22.83 -27.19 5.68
CA LYS A 563 23.03 -26.67 4.32
C LYS A 563 23.87 -25.40 4.29
N GLY A 564 24.12 -24.74 5.42
CA GLY A 564 24.70 -23.39 5.45
C GLY A 564 23.82 -22.39 4.70
N VAL A 565 22.50 -22.49 4.82
CA VAL A 565 21.55 -21.63 4.09
C VAL A 565 20.67 -20.84 5.06
N VAL A 566 20.53 -19.55 4.77
CA VAL A 566 19.60 -18.66 5.45
C VAL A 566 18.54 -18.22 4.47
N LEU A 567 17.28 -18.27 4.90
CA LEU A 567 16.20 -17.53 4.24
C LEU A 567 15.83 -16.37 5.16
N ALA A 568 15.86 -15.16 4.61
CA ALA A 568 15.55 -13.95 5.36
C ALA A 568 14.66 -13.01 4.56
N VAL A 569 13.97 -12.13 5.27
CA VAL A 569 13.22 -11.01 4.70
C VAL A 569 13.60 -9.72 5.42
N ALA A 570 13.70 -8.62 4.69
CA ALA A 570 13.92 -7.29 5.26
C ALA A 570 13.10 -6.25 4.50
N MET A 571 12.78 -5.15 5.17
CA MET A 571 12.22 -3.95 4.55
C MET A 571 13.36 -2.97 4.28
N VAL A 572 13.45 -2.51 3.03
CA VAL A 572 14.44 -1.51 2.61
C VAL A 572 13.73 -0.23 2.24
N ASP A 573 14.00 0.84 2.97
CA ASP A 573 13.37 2.13 2.77
C ASP A 573 14.20 3.05 1.89
N TYR A 574 13.49 3.84 1.10
CA TYR A 574 14.02 4.90 0.28
C TYR A 574 13.29 6.20 0.62
N SER A 575 13.99 7.15 1.24
CA SER A 575 13.42 8.41 1.72
C SER A 575 13.60 9.60 0.78
N THR A 576 14.09 9.37 -0.46
CA THR A 576 14.28 10.36 -1.55
C THR A 576 15.08 11.63 -1.21
N THR A 577 15.80 11.69 -0.09
CA THR A 577 16.61 12.88 0.25
C THR A 577 17.97 12.84 -0.47
N SER A 578 18.15 13.66 -1.50
CA SER A 578 19.45 13.81 -2.17
C SER A 578 20.30 14.91 -1.54
N ALA A 579 21.58 14.64 -1.26
CA ALA A 579 22.54 15.67 -0.87
C ALA A 579 22.94 16.59 -2.06
N ASN A 580 22.72 16.16 -3.31
CA ASN A 580 23.24 16.78 -4.54
C ASN A 580 22.16 17.37 -5.48
N GLY A 581 20.91 17.47 -5.04
CA GLY A 581 19.86 18.30 -5.66
C GLY A 581 19.01 17.67 -6.78
N THR A 582 19.44 16.59 -7.45
CA THR A 582 18.65 15.94 -8.51
C THR A 582 18.61 14.42 -8.37
N LEU A 583 17.40 13.88 -8.25
CA LEU A 583 17.14 12.44 -8.20
C LEU A 583 16.82 11.89 -9.60
N PRO A 584 17.24 10.66 -9.93
CA PRO A 584 16.71 9.93 -11.09
C PRO A 584 15.17 9.88 -11.06
N ALA A 585 14.53 9.84 -12.23
CA ALA A 585 13.06 9.88 -12.31
C ALA A 585 12.37 8.74 -11.52
N ASN A 586 12.99 7.56 -11.44
CA ASN A 586 12.52 6.40 -10.67
C ASN A 586 12.89 6.47 -9.16
N GLN A 587 13.49 7.57 -8.72
CA GLN A 587 13.97 7.82 -7.36
C GLN A 587 13.33 9.07 -6.75
N THR A 588 12.21 9.53 -7.31
CA THR A 588 11.55 10.76 -6.85
C THR A 588 10.51 10.51 -5.75
N VAL A 589 10.18 9.24 -5.49
CA VAL A 589 9.06 8.82 -4.65
C VAL A 589 9.52 8.01 -3.43
N PRO A 590 9.12 8.37 -2.20
CA PRO A 590 9.40 7.56 -1.02
C PRO A 590 8.82 6.16 -1.18
N SER A 591 9.62 5.13 -0.93
CA SER A 591 9.23 3.74 -1.18
C SER A 591 9.82 2.80 -0.15
N SER A 592 9.11 1.70 0.12
CA SER A 592 9.67 0.57 0.85
C SER A 592 9.69 -0.66 -0.05
N TYR A 593 10.70 -1.50 0.12
CA TYR A 593 10.84 -2.74 -0.63
C TYR A 593 10.93 -3.91 0.33
N MET A 594 10.06 -4.91 0.17
CA MET A 594 10.19 -6.18 0.85
C MET A 594 11.17 -7.05 0.05
N VAL A 595 12.32 -7.37 0.65
CA VAL A 595 13.41 -8.10 0.01
C VAL A 595 13.54 -9.47 0.67
N GLN A 596 13.08 -10.51 -0.04
CA GLN A 596 13.22 -11.90 0.35
C GLN A 596 14.54 -12.44 -0.19
N GLN A 597 15.34 -13.12 0.63
CA GLN A 597 16.73 -13.45 0.30
C GLN A 597 17.08 -14.86 0.77
N LEU A 598 17.51 -15.69 -0.17
CA LEU A 598 18.17 -16.97 0.10
C LEU A 598 19.69 -16.76 0.04
N ILE A 599 20.36 -16.96 1.17
CA ILE A 599 21.77 -16.67 1.37
C ILE A 599 22.51 -17.97 1.68
N LYS A 600 23.47 -18.34 0.84
CA LYS A 600 24.39 -19.46 1.09
C LYS A 600 25.62 -18.93 1.80
N VAL A 601 25.93 -19.54 2.94
CA VAL A 601 27.14 -19.31 3.73
C VAL A 601 28.02 -20.55 3.63
N GLU A 602 29.30 -20.34 3.37
CA GLU A 602 30.34 -21.38 3.39
C GLU A 602 31.64 -20.78 3.92
N ASN A 603 32.33 -21.50 4.80
CA ASN A 603 33.58 -21.05 5.43
C ASN A 603 33.46 -19.64 6.02
N TRP A 604 32.38 -19.39 6.77
CA TRP A 604 32.10 -18.10 7.43
C TRP A 604 31.92 -16.91 6.49
N SER A 605 31.71 -17.17 5.19
CA SER A 605 31.57 -16.16 4.15
C SER A 605 30.32 -16.39 3.28
N ILE A 606 29.76 -15.32 2.73
CA ILE A 606 28.59 -15.39 1.84
C ILE A 606 29.06 -15.79 0.44
N LEU A 607 28.52 -16.91 -0.05
CA LEU A 607 28.86 -17.52 -1.35
C LEU A 607 27.80 -17.26 -2.42
N ARG A 608 26.53 -17.15 -2.04
CA ARG A 608 25.44 -16.95 -2.99
C ARG A 608 24.30 -16.16 -2.36
N VAL A 609 23.73 -15.24 -3.12
CA VAL A 609 22.47 -14.57 -2.79
C VAL A 609 21.51 -14.73 -3.96
N GLU A 610 20.31 -15.25 -3.68
CA GLU A 610 19.16 -15.22 -4.56
C GLU A 610 18.09 -14.36 -3.88
N SER A 611 17.62 -13.30 -4.53
CA SER A 611 16.60 -12.43 -3.96
C SER A 611 15.40 -12.24 -4.86
N MET A 612 14.25 -12.04 -4.21
CA MET A 612 13.03 -11.55 -4.83
C MET A 612 12.58 -10.30 -4.10
N ILE A 613 12.24 -9.26 -4.85
CA ILE A 613 11.98 -7.91 -4.37
C ILE A 613 10.60 -7.50 -4.84
N LYS A 614 9.78 -7.01 -3.91
CA LYS A 614 8.50 -6.37 -4.24
C LYS A 614 8.40 -4.99 -3.60
N TRP A 615 7.65 -4.10 -4.24
CA TRP A 615 7.30 -2.82 -3.68
C TRP A 615 6.27 -2.97 -2.55
N MET A 616 6.37 -2.08 -1.56
CA MET A 616 5.41 -1.87 -0.47
C MET A 616 5.23 -0.37 -0.24
N PRO A 617 4.09 0.09 0.31
CA PRO A 617 3.92 1.47 0.72
C PRO A 617 5.06 1.94 1.66
N PHE A 618 5.46 3.21 1.55
CA PHE A 618 6.58 3.73 2.34
C PHE A 618 6.33 3.59 3.85
N GLY A 619 7.33 3.10 4.57
CA GLY A 619 7.25 2.81 6.01
C GLY A 619 6.49 1.54 6.37
N TYR A 620 5.98 0.79 5.39
CA TYR A 620 5.22 -0.44 5.63
C TYR A 620 6.03 -1.43 6.48
N ALA A 621 5.41 -1.97 7.54
CA ALA A 621 6.02 -2.97 8.41
C ALA A 621 5.23 -4.29 8.37
N SER A 622 5.95 -5.41 8.38
CA SER A 622 5.33 -6.73 8.52
C SER A 622 4.69 -6.88 9.90
N VAL A 623 3.56 -7.56 9.99
CA VAL A 623 2.93 -7.93 11.28
C VAL A 623 3.80 -8.81 12.18
N TRP A 624 4.88 -9.40 11.63
CA TRP A 624 5.88 -10.16 12.37
C TRP A 624 7.02 -9.30 12.94
N SER A 625 6.97 -7.98 12.73
CA SER A 625 7.97 -7.05 13.23
C SER A 625 7.97 -7.03 14.76
N GLY A 626 9.13 -7.28 15.38
CA GLY A 626 9.28 -7.33 16.84
C GLY A 626 9.03 -8.71 17.47
N THR A 627 8.75 -9.72 16.65
CA THR A 627 8.78 -11.16 17.02
C THR A 627 9.98 -11.83 16.38
#